data_AF-D8FV44-F1
#
_entry.id   AF-D8FV44-F1
#
_cell.length_a   1.000
_cell.length_b   1.000
_cell.length_c   1.000
_cell.angle_alpha   90.00
_cell.angle_beta   90.00
_cell.angle_gamma   90.00
#
_symmetry.space_group_name_H-M   'P 1'
#
loop_
_entity.id
_entity.type
_entity.pdbx_description
1 polymer ?
#
loop_
_entity_poly.entity_id
_entity_poly.type
_entity_poly.pdbx_seq_one_letter_code
_entity_poly.pdbx_strand_id
1 'polypeptide(L)'
;MKFNKLPLCLSGILISLAAFTTASAKVGAEGFPSAIAKEISRDTRPSGEQEAPPITTNSGPDEMALAAHLQSLKVKMYGAYWCPYCHAQEELFGKEAFATIEYIECDPKGKNAQPNLCRDANITGYPTWEINGQFYRGMQFLDELANASGYRGSRNFKNTFSDPEKSK
;
A
#
# COMPACT_ATOMS: atom_id res chain seq x y z
N MET A 1 -44.01 -1.36 -23.32
CA MET A 1 -44.27 0.10 -23.34
C MET A 1 -45.04 0.49 -22.10
N LYS A 2 -44.44 1.29 -21.22
CA LYS A 2 -45.11 2.19 -20.26
C LYS A 2 -44.03 3.16 -19.76
N PHE A 3 -43.96 4.30 -20.44
CA PHE A 3 -43.12 5.43 -20.07
C PHE A 3 -43.85 6.21 -18.98
N ASN A 4 -43.34 6.21 -17.76
CA ASN A 4 -43.79 7.16 -16.74
C ASN A 4 -43.00 8.46 -16.91
N LYS A 5 -43.67 9.45 -17.50
CA LYS A 5 -43.27 10.85 -17.50
C LYS A 5 -43.67 11.46 -16.16
N LEU A 6 -42.73 12.06 -15.44
CA LEU A 6 -43.04 12.99 -14.35
C LEU A 6 -42.81 14.45 -14.80
N PRO A 7 -43.58 15.40 -14.26
CA PRO A 7 -43.81 16.69 -14.88
C PRO A 7 -42.77 17.74 -14.53
N LEU A 8 -42.57 18.60 -15.51
CA LEU A 8 -41.83 19.85 -15.53
C LEU A 8 -42.45 20.85 -14.54
N CYS A 9 -41.73 21.23 -13.48
CA CYS A 9 -42.08 22.40 -12.66
C CYS A 9 -41.31 23.62 -13.18
N LEU A 10 -41.98 24.41 -14.03
CA LEU A 10 -41.65 25.81 -14.25
C LEU A 10 -42.24 26.62 -13.09
N SER A 11 -41.38 27.21 -12.26
CA SER A 11 -41.74 28.30 -11.37
C SER A 11 -40.56 29.27 -11.33
N GLY A 12 -40.76 30.41 -11.98
CA GLY A 12 -39.76 31.44 -12.09
C GLY A 12 -39.73 32.41 -10.91
N ILE A 13 -38.87 33.41 -11.13
CA ILE A 13 -38.83 34.76 -10.56
C ILE A 13 -38.24 34.89 -9.14
N LEU A 14 -37.03 35.47 -9.05
CA LEU A 14 -36.78 36.87 -8.64
C LEU A 14 -35.27 37.05 -8.43
N ILE A 15 -34.61 37.68 -9.40
CA ILE A 15 -33.23 38.14 -9.26
C ILE A 15 -33.27 39.42 -8.43
N SER A 16 -33.05 39.31 -7.13
CA SER A 16 -32.77 40.47 -6.27
C SER A 16 -31.33 40.91 -6.49
N LEU A 17 -31.15 42.01 -7.23
CA LEU A 17 -29.90 42.77 -7.22
C LEU A 17 -29.69 43.35 -5.82
N ALA A 18 -28.80 42.73 -5.03
CA ALA A 18 -28.22 43.36 -3.85
C ALA A 18 -26.99 44.15 -4.29
N ALA A 19 -27.10 45.48 -4.27
CA ALA A 19 -25.97 46.39 -4.44
C ALA A 19 -25.07 46.29 -3.19
N PHE A 20 -23.99 45.53 -3.28
CA PHE A 20 -22.96 45.51 -2.24
C PHE A 20 -22.07 46.74 -2.39
N THR A 21 -22.23 47.70 -1.47
CA THR A 21 -21.33 48.83 -1.30
C THR A 21 -19.97 48.31 -0.83
N THR A 22 -18.92 48.60 -1.58
CA THR A 22 -17.53 48.25 -1.24
C THR A 22 -17.04 49.12 -0.07
N ALA A 23 -17.01 48.56 1.13
CA ALA A 23 -16.25 49.12 2.25
C ALA A 23 -14.80 48.59 2.16
N SER A 24 -13.88 49.44 1.71
CA SER A 24 -12.44 49.16 1.74
C SER A 24 -11.90 49.29 3.17
N ALA A 25 -11.84 48.18 3.90
CA ALA A 25 -11.04 48.10 5.12
C ALA A 25 -9.57 47.85 4.75
N LYS A 26 -8.71 48.84 4.98
CA LYS A 26 -7.25 48.67 4.97
C LYS A 26 -6.86 47.85 6.20
N VAL A 27 -6.63 46.56 6.03
CA VAL A 27 -5.92 45.74 7.02
C VAL A 27 -4.43 46.03 6.87
N GLY A 28 -3.83 46.58 7.93
CA GLY A 28 -2.39 46.80 8.03
C GLY A 28 -1.65 45.46 8.05
N ALA A 29 -0.63 45.34 7.22
CA ALA A 29 0.32 44.25 7.27
C ALA A 29 1.29 44.50 8.45
N GLU A 30 0.93 44.02 9.64
CA GLU A 30 1.89 43.90 10.73
C GLU A 30 2.76 42.66 10.46
N GLY A 31 4.07 42.89 10.39
CA GLY A 31 5.06 41.90 10.01
C GLY A 31 5.09 40.72 10.99
N PHE A 32 4.83 39.53 10.47
CA PHE A 32 5.14 38.29 11.18
C PHE A 32 6.66 38.10 11.25
N PRO A 33 7.22 37.74 12.42
CA PRO A 33 8.65 37.46 12.55
C PRO A 33 9.06 36.29 11.64
N SER A 34 10.13 36.52 10.87
CA SER A 34 10.73 35.64 9.85
C SER A 34 11.09 34.22 10.34
N ALA A 35 11.04 33.97 11.66
CA ALA A 35 11.42 32.68 12.24
C ALA A 35 10.40 31.54 12.04
N ILE A 36 9.13 31.82 11.68
CA ILE A 36 8.11 30.77 11.50
C ILE A 36 8.09 30.18 10.08
N ALA A 37 8.67 30.87 9.09
CA ALA A 37 8.71 30.40 7.71
C ALA A 37 9.65 29.18 7.47
N LYS A 38 10.53 28.86 8.42
CA LYS A 38 11.53 27.78 8.25
C LYS A 38 11.05 26.40 8.68
N GLU A 39 9.95 26.31 9.44
CA GLU A 39 9.41 25.02 9.92
C GLU A 39 8.32 24.45 9.01
N ILE A 40 7.70 25.25 8.12
CA ILE A 40 6.60 24.81 7.24
C ILE A 40 7.13 24.15 5.93
N SER A 41 8.44 24.14 5.71
CA SER A 41 9.07 23.58 4.50
C SER A 41 9.44 22.09 4.60
N ARG A 42 9.01 21.37 5.65
CA ARG A 42 9.34 19.96 5.88
C ARG A 42 8.32 18.94 5.39
N ASP A 43 7.36 19.32 4.54
CA ASP A 43 6.55 18.32 3.85
C ASP A 43 6.15 18.75 2.44
N THR A 44 7.15 18.91 1.57
CA THR A 44 6.93 18.74 0.14
C THR A 44 7.43 17.35 -0.24
N ARG A 45 6.73 16.30 0.19
CA ARG A 45 6.95 14.97 -0.40
C ARG A 45 6.48 15.05 -1.85
N PRO A 46 7.35 14.78 -2.84
CA PRO A 46 6.93 14.81 -4.23
C PRO A 46 5.73 13.88 -4.40
N SER A 47 4.71 14.36 -5.10
CA SER A 47 3.46 13.66 -5.46
C SER A 47 3.68 12.49 -6.42
N GLY A 48 4.87 11.86 -6.39
CA GLY A 48 5.23 10.70 -7.18
C GLY A 48 4.95 9.41 -6.42
N GLU A 49 4.92 8.32 -7.18
CA GLU A 49 4.88 6.95 -6.65
C GLU A 49 6.00 6.73 -5.62
N GLN A 50 5.67 6.01 -4.55
CA GLN A 50 6.57 5.76 -3.42
C GLN A 50 7.05 4.32 -3.48
N GLU A 51 8.37 4.16 -3.39
CA GLU A 51 9.01 2.85 -3.36
C GLU A 51 9.05 2.30 -1.93
N ALA A 52 8.99 0.98 -1.80
CA ALA A 52 9.25 0.29 -0.55
C ALA A 52 10.72 0.44 -0.15
N PRO A 53 11.07 0.34 1.15
CA PRO A 53 12.45 0.19 1.57
C PRO A 53 13.14 -0.95 0.81
N PRO A 54 14.41 -0.80 0.41
CA PRO A 54 15.10 -1.84 -0.34
C PRO A 54 15.31 -3.09 0.50
N ILE A 55 15.03 -4.27 -0.05
CA ILE A 55 15.43 -5.55 0.54
C ILE A 55 16.95 -5.57 0.64
N THR A 56 17.48 -5.87 1.81
CA THR A 56 18.93 -5.83 2.10
C THR A 56 19.56 -7.21 2.12
N THR A 57 18.82 -8.25 2.52
CA THR A 57 19.27 -9.65 2.50
C THR A 57 19.40 -10.17 1.07
N ASN A 58 20.33 -11.09 0.89
CA ASN A 58 20.46 -11.86 -0.34
C ASN A 58 19.83 -13.23 -0.14
N SER A 59 19.33 -13.84 -1.20
CA SER A 59 18.68 -15.15 -1.17
C SER A 59 19.71 -16.28 -1.08
N GLY A 60 19.33 -17.42 -0.52
CA GLY A 60 20.06 -18.67 -0.65
C GLY A 60 19.40 -19.59 -1.68
N PRO A 61 19.99 -20.77 -1.94
CA PRO A 61 19.42 -21.74 -2.86
C PRO A 61 18.03 -22.22 -2.43
N ASP A 62 17.79 -22.36 -1.13
CA ASP A 62 16.52 -22.86 -0.61
C ASP A 62 15.41 -21.79 -0.65
N GLU A 63 15.73 -20.51 -0.40
CA GLU A 63 14.80 -19.40 -0.61
C GLU A 63 14.38 -19.29 -2.08
N MET A 64 15.34 -19.38 -3.00
CA MET A 64 15.07 -19.36 -4.44
C MET A 64 14.19 -20.55 -4.86
N ALA A 65 14.47 -21.75 -4.32
CA ALA A 65 13.70 -22.95 -4.65
C ALA A 65 12.25 -22.87 -4.12
N LEU A 66 12.05 -22.35 -2.90
CA LEU A 66 10.71 -22.09 -2.38
C LEU A 66 9.98 -21.02 -3.22
N ALA A 67 10.64 -19.91 -3.55
CA ALA A 67 10.03 -18.85 -4.34
C ALA A 67 9.62 -19.33 -5.75
N ALA A 68 10.46 -20.13 -6.40
CA ALA A 68 10.12 -20.77 -7.67
C ALA A 68 8.90 -21.70 -7.56
N HIS A 69 8.79 -22.46 -6.47
CA HIS A 69 7.62 -23.29 -6.19
C HIS A 69 6.35 -22.44 -6.02
N LEU A 70 6.42 -21.39 -5.20
CA LEU A 70 5.30 -20.46 -4.99
C LEU A 70 4.87 -19.77 -6.29
N GLN A 71 5.84 -19.34 -7.11
CA GLN A 71 5.59 -18.77 -8.43
C GLN A 71 4.87 -19.76 -9.35
N SER A 72 5.29 -21.04 -9.36
CA SER A 72 4.63 -22.08 -10.19
C SER A 72 3.15 -22.30 -9.82
N LEU A 73 2.81 -22.03 -8.56
CA LEU A 73 1.44 -22.09 -8.03
C LEU A 73 0.68 -20.77 -8.18
N LYS A 74 1.30 -19.72 -8.73
CA LYS A 74 0.74 -18.36 -8.84
C LYS A 74 0.26 -17.82 -7.49
N VAL A 75 1.04 -18.09 -6.44
CA VAL A 75 0.80 -17.54 -5.11
C VAL A 75 0.99 -16.04 -5.14
N LYS A 76 0.06 -15.31 -4.52
CA LYS A 76 0.12 -13.85 -4.40
C LYS A 76 0.41 -13.43 -2.98
N MET A 77 1.22 -12.39 -2.83
CA MET A 77 1.36 -11.65 -1.58
C MET A 77 0.75 -10.26 -1.76
N TYR A 78 -0.25 -9.95 -0.96
CA TYR A 78 -0.87 -8.63 -0.89
C TYR A 78 -0.20 -7.82 0.22
N GLY A 79 0.31 -6.64 -0.10
CA GLY A 79 1.00 -5.79 0.86
C GLY A 79 0.87 -4.30 0.56
N ALA A 80 1.63 -3.50 1.31
CA ALA A 80 1.76 -2.08 1.06
C ALA A 80 3.23 -1.64 1.22
N TYR A 81 3.72 -0.74 0.39
CA TYR A 81 5.14 -0.34 0.38
C TYR A 81 5.66 0.20 1.73
N TRP A 82 4.77 0.76 2.56
CA TRP A 82 5.09 1.31 3.89
C TRP A 82 4.99 0.28 5.03
N CYS A 83 4.53 -0.94 4.75
CA CYS A 83 4.21 -1.95 5.74
C CYS A 83 5.49 -2.64 6.27
N PRO A 84 5.84 -2.49 7.57
CA PRO A 84 7.07 -3.05 8.11
C PRO A 84 7.09 -4.58 8.12
N TYR A 85 5.94 -5.23 8.35
CA TYR A 85 5.83 -6.69 8.30
C TYR A 85 5.88 -7.25 6.87
N CYS A 86 5.51 -6.43 5.88
CA CYS A 86 5.63 -6.78 4.48
C CYS A 86 7.10 -6.75 4.08
N HIS A 87 7.82 -5.68 4.46
CA HIS A 87 9.26 -5.61 4.27
C HIS A 87 10.00 -6.74 5.01
N ALA A 88 9.61 -7.08 6.23
CA ALA A 88 10.18 -8.22 6.94
C ALA A 88 9.93 -9.56 6.23
N GLN A 89 8.76 -9.75 5.62
CA GLN A 89 8.45 -10.92 4.80
C GLN A 89 9.35 -10.99 3.55
N GLU A 90 9.60 -9.86 2.91
CA GLU A 90 10.50 -9.73 1.76
C GLU A 90 11.95 -10.09 2.14
N GLU A 91 12.42 -9.58 3.28
CA GLU A 91 13.75 -9.86 3.83
C GLU A 91 13.97 -11.34 4.18
N LEU A 92 12.91 -12.09 4.53
CA LEU A 92 13.01 -13.54 4.69
C LEU A 92 13.37 -14.24 3.37
N PHE A 93 12.82 -13.81 2.24
CA PHE A 93 13.19 -14.37 0.93
C PHE A 93 14.53 -13.85 0.43
N GLY A 94 14.79 -12.55 0.60
CA GLY A 94 15.92 -11.86 0.00
C GLY A 94 15.65 -11.43 -1.45
N LYS A 95 16.55 -10.59 -1.97
CA LYS A 95 16.36 -9.86 -3.24
C LYS A 95 15.98 -10.75 -4.41
N GLU A 96 16.75 -11.79 -4.66
CA GLU A 96 16.64 -12.66 -5.83
C GLU A 96 15.39 -13.53 -5.80
N ALA A 97 15.09 -14.14 -4.65
CA ALA A 97 13.94 -15.01 -4.48
C ALA A 97 12.64 -14.18 -4.50
N PHE A 98 12.59 -13.06 -3.75
CA PHE A 98 11.38 -12.25 -3.69
C PHE A 98 11.03 -11.61 -5.03
N ALA A 99 12.02 -11.27 -5.87
CA ALA A 99 11.79 -10.73 -7.21
C ALA A 99 10.97 -11.66 -8.12
N THR A 100 10.82 -12.94 -7.79
CA THR A 100 10.01 -13.92 -8.54
C THR A 100 8.57 -14.05 -8.02
N ILE A 101 8.29 -13.52 -6.82
CA ILE A 101 7.00 -13.64 -6.14
C ILE A 101 6.03 -12.59 -6.71
N GLU A 102 4.78 -13.00 -6.92
CA GLU A 102 3.72 -12.10 -7.36
C GLU A 102 3.25 -11.22 -6.19
N TYR A 103 3.87 -10.04 -6.06
CA TYR A 103 3.49 -9.03 -5.08
C TYR A 103 2.44 -8.05 -5.64
N ILE A 104 1.35 -7.86 -4.90
CA ILE A 104 0.28 -6.94 -5.22
C ILE A 104 0.34 -5.76 -4.24
N GLU A 105 0.74 -4.60 -4.77
CA GLU A 105 0.78 -3.34 -4.02
C GLU A 105 -0.63 -2.79 -3.83
N CYS A 106 -1.10 -2.75 -2.59
CA CYS A 106 -2.46 -2.36 -2.25
C CYS A 106 -2.63 -0.86 -1.96
N ASP A 107 -1.56 -0.11 -1.68
CA ASP A 107 -1.65 1.33 -1.45
C ASP A 107 -1.53 2.09 -2.78
N PRO A 108 -2.50 2.96 -3.14
CA PRO A 108 -2.47 3.70 -4.40
C PRO A 108 -1.28 4.67 -4.55
N LYS A 109 -0.56 4.97 -3.46
CA LYS A 109 0.68 5.78 -3.51
C LYS A 109 1.92 4.94 -3.78
N GLY A 110 1.82 3.62 -3.68
CA GLY A 110 2.93 2.71 -3.98
C GLY A 110 3.25 2.66 -5.47
N LYS A 111 4.50 2.29 -5.79
CA LYS A 111 4.93 2.05 -7.17
C LYS A 111 4.17 0.86 -7.78
N ASN A 112 3.67 1.02 -9.01
CA ASN A 112 2.88 0.00 -9.72
C ASN A 112 1.67 -0.52 -8.91
N ALA A 113 0.99 0.37 -8.18
CA ALA A 113 -0.11 0.03 -7.30
C ALA A 113 -1.29 -0.63 -8.04
N GLN A 114 -1.89 -1.64 -7.41
CA GLN A 114 -3.04 -2.42 -7.89
C GLN A 114 -4.15 -2.53 -6.82
N PRO A 115 -4.63 -1.41 -6.24
CA PRO A 115 -5.57 -1.43 -5.10
C PRO A 115 -6.91 -2.12 -5.40
N ASN A 116 -7.33 -2.13 -6.68
CA ASN A 116 -8.54 -2.83 -7.11
C ASN A 116 -8.44 -4.33 -6.85
N LEU A 117 -7.29 -4.96 -7.11
CA LEU A 117 -7.09 -6.40 -6.87
C LEU A 117 -7.20 -6.73 -5.38
N CYS A 118 -6.71 -5.84 -4.50
CA CYS A 118 -6.80 -6.03 -3.06
C CYS A 118 -8.23 -5.87 -2.53
N ARG A 119 -8.99 -4.89 -3.05
CA ARG A 119 -10.42 -4.73 -2.71
C ARG A 119 -11.23 -5.93 -3.17
N ASP A 120 -11.02 -6.37 -4.41
CA ASP A 120 -11.78 -7.47 -5.00
C ASP A 120 -11.47 -8.82 -4.31
N ALA A 121 -10.25 -8.98 -3.77
CA ALA A 121 -9.85 -10.08 -2.91
C ALA A 121 -10.21 -9.91 -1.42
N ASN A 122 -10.89 -8.81 -1.04
CA ASN A 122 -11.28 -8.47 0.33
C ASN A 122 -10.12 -8.51 1.35
N ILE A 123 -8.96 -7.94 0.98
CA ILE A 123 -7.79 -7.87 1.85
C ILE A 123 -8.02 -6.84 2.97
N THR A 124 -7.96 -7.29 4.22
CA THR A 124 -8.21 -6.45 5.42
C THR A 124 -6.97 -6.19 6.27
N GLY A 125 -5.79 -6.65 5.83
CA GLY A 125 -4.53 -6.46 6.56
C GLY A 125 -3.33 -6.96 5.78
N TYR A 126 -2.15 -6.46 6.13
CA TYR A 126 -0.91 -6.70 5.39
C TYR A 126 0.20 -7.29 6.28
N PRO A 127 1.05 -8.17 5.72
CA PRO A 127 0.84 -8.84 4.44
C PRO A 127 -0.31 -9.85 4.53
N THR A 128 -0.86 -10.26 3.38
CA THR A 128 -1.74 -11.42 3.28
C THR A 128 -1.30 -12.26 2.10
N TRP A 129 -1.13 -13.57 2.31
CA TRP A 129 -0.81 -14.52 1.26
C TRP A 129 -2.07 -15.22 0.76
N GLU A 130 -2.23 -15.32 -0.55
CA GLU A 130 -3.22 -16.19 -1.21
C GLU A 130 -2.51 -17.42 -1.77
N ILE A 131 -2.78 -18.58 -1.20
CA ILE A 131 -2.16 -19.86 -1.58
C ILE A 131 -3.29 -20.85 -1.83
N ASN A 132 -3.41 -21.36 -3.07
CA ASN A 132 -4.47 -22.31 -3.46
C ASN A 132 -5.88 -21.84 -3.08
N GLY A 133 -6.16 -20.53 -3.20
CA GLY A 133 -7.44 -19.90 -2.84
C GLY A 133 -7.71 -19.75 -1.33
N GLN A 134 -6.74 -20.09 -0.48
CA GLN A 134 -6.78 -19.83 0.97
C GLN A 134 -5.97 -18.58 1.31
N PHE A 135 -6.45 -17.81 2.30
CA PHE A 135 -5.82 -16.56 2.72
C PHE A 135 -5.14 -16.69 4.08
N TYR A 136 -3.84 -16.37 4.13
CA TYR A 136 -3.00 -16.41 5.33
C TYR A 136 -2.59 -14.98 5.68
N ARG A 137 -3.16 -14.45 6.75
CA ARG A 137 -2.95 -13.06 7.19
C ARG A 137 -1.70 -12.93 8.05
N GLY A 138 -1.00 -11.81 7.89
CA GLY A 138 0.23 -11.51 8.60
C GLY A 138 1.46 -12.11 7.92
N MET A 139 2.64 -11.71 8.41
CA MET A 139 3.90 -12.29 7.99
C MET A 139 3.91 -13.79 8.32
N GLN A 140 4.42 -14.59 7.39
CA GLN A 140 4.58 -16.03 7.48
C GLN A 140 6.08 -16.36 7.40
N PHE A 141 6.54 -17.26 8.26
CA PHE A 141 7.87 -17.84 8.12
C PHE A 141 7.94 -18.70 6.86
N LEU A 142 9.14 -18.86 6.29
CA LEU A 142 9.33 -19.64 5.06
C LEU A 142 8.89 -21.11 5.21
N ASP A 143 9.04 -21.69 6.40
CA ASP A 143 8.50 -23.03 6.70
C ASP A 143 6.97 -23.08 6.67
N GLU A 144 6.29 -22.03 7.09
CA GLU A 144 4.82 -21.93 7.07
C GLU A 144 4.33 -21.83 5.62
N LEU A 145 4.98 -21.01 4.80
CA LEU A 145 4.71 -20.92 3.36
C LEU A 145 5.01 -22.24 2.65
N ALA A 146 6.09 -22.93 3.01
CA ALA A 146 6.42 -24.25 2.49
C ALA A 146 5.34 -25.28 2.85
N ASN A 147 4.81 -25.24 4.07
CA ASN A 147 3.73 -26.12 4.49
C ASN A 147 2.42 -25.81 3.76
N ALA A 148 2.01 -24.54 3.71
CA ALA A 148 0.77 -24.10 3.07
C ALA A 148 0.75 -24.38 1.56
N SER A 149 1.90 -24.28 0.89
CA SER A 149 2.05 -24.54 -0.55
C SER A 149 2.35 -26.01 -0.90
N GLY A 150 2.52 -26.88 0.09
CA GLY A 150 2.89 -28.28 -0.12
C GLY A 150 4.32 -28.49 -0.62
N TYR A 151 5.21 -27.50 -0.47
CA TYR A 151 6.62 -27.60 -0.87
C TYR A 151 7.35 -28.73 -0.12
N ARG A 152 8.07 -29.55 -0.89
CA ARG A 152 8.80 -30.75 -0.41
C ARG A 152 10.32 -30.67 -0.59
N GLY A 153 10.84 -29.55 -1.10
CA GLY A 153 12.28 -29.37 -1.26
C GLY A 153 13.00 -29.06 0.06
N SER A 154 14.30 -28.78 -0.04
CA SER A 154 15.14 -28.39 1.09
C SER A 154 14.64 -27.09 1.74
N ARG A 155 14.77 -27.01 3.06
CA ARG A 155 14.27 -25.92 3.92
C ARG A 155 15.36 -25.34 4.81
N ASN A 156 16.62 -25.42 4.38
CA ASN A 156 17.74 -24.81 5.08
C ASN A 156 17.80 -23.31 4.74
N PHE A 157 16.70 -22.60 5.03
CA PHE A 157 16.60 -21.17 4.85
C PHE A 157 17.62 -20.49 5.77
N LYS A 158 18.43 -19.59 5.20
CA LYS A 158 19.48 -18.88 5.92
C LYS A 158 18.98 -17.57 6.53
N ASN A 159 17.94 -16.98 5.94
CA ASN A 159 17.38 -15.71 6.42
C ASN A 159 16.39 -15.98 7.55
N THR A 160 16.48 -15.20 8.63
CA THR A 160 15.63 -15.36 9.81
C THR A 160 15.03 -14.02 10.21
N PHE A 161 13.82 -14.04 10.77
CA PHE A 161 13.20 -12.84 11.32
C PHE A 161 13.68 -12.64 12.75
N SER A 162 14.38 -11.53 13.00
CA SER A 162 14.72 -11.08 14.35
C SER A 162 13.70 -10.05 14.79
N ASP A 163 12.87 -10.39 15.77
CA ASP A 163 11.86 -9.48 16.32
C ASP A 163 12.54 -8.30 17.04
N PRO A 164 12.40 -7.06 16.53
CA PRO A 164 13.05 -5.90 17.13
C PRO A 164 12.44 -5.53 18.49
N GLU A 165 11.22 -5.96 18.82
CA GLU A 165 10.59 -5.68 20.13
C GLU A 165 11.11 -6.61 21.24
N LYS A 166 11.53 -7.84 20.88
CA LYS A 166 12.10 -8.80 21.85
C LYS A 166 13.61 -8.67 22.07
N SER A 167 14.24 -7.76 21.34
CA SER A 167 15.69 -7.53 21.39
C SER A 167 16.09 -6.37 22.32
N LYS A 168 15.12 -5.81 23.06
CA LYS A 168 15.31 -4.80 24.11
C LYS A 168 14.89 -5.38 25.47
#